data_AF-A0A355YF74-F1
#
_entry.id   AF-A0A355YF74-F1
#
_cell.length_a   1.000
_cell.length_b   1.000
_cell.length_c   1.000
_cell.angle_alpha   90.00
_cell.angle_beta   90.00
_cell.angle_gamma   90.00
#
_symmetry.space_group_name_H-M   'P 1'
#
loop_
_entity.id
_entity.type
_entity.pdbx_description
1 polymer ?
#
loop_
_entity_poly.entity_id
_entity_poly.type
_entity_poly.pdbx_seq_one_letter_code
_entity_poly.pdbx_strand_id
1 'polypeptide(L)' 'ELHAAGGMQFQVWGDGRLLYDSGLVKAPGVVKPELDIRGLSSLSLRTLGAQGSQPAQVCGNWANAVLIGEEGDSAELVAP' A
#
# COMPACT_ATOMS: atom_id res chain seq x y z
N GLU A 1 1.81 9.53 23.07
CA GLU A 1 1.36 10.19 21.83
C GLU A 1 1.89 9.44 20.61
N LEU A 2 1.07 8.65 19.91
CA LEU A 2 1.52 7.88 18.75
C LEU A 2 2.06 8.77 17.60
N HIS A 3 1.60 10.02 17.52
CA HIS A 3 2.03 11.01 16.53
C HIS A 3 3.53 11.30 16.54
N ALA A 4 4.18 11.14 17.71
CA ALA A 4 5.60 11.47 17.89
C ALA A 4 6.54 10.34 17.44
N ALA A 5 6.05 9.12 17.22
CA ALA A 5 6.92 8.01 16.83
C ALA A 5 7.34 8.10 15.35
N GLY A 6 6.42 8.50 14.47
CA GLY A 6 6.66 8.53 13.04
C GLY A 6 5.46 8.17 12.17
N GLY A 7 5.73 7.69 10.97
CA GLY A 7 4.74 7.26 9.99
C GLY A 7 5.32 6.30 8.94
N MET A 8 4.49 5.82 8.04
CA MET A 8 4.89 4.97 6.91
C MET A 8 4.39 5.53 5.58
N GLN A 9 5.01 5.08 4.51
CA GLN A 9 4.61 5.41 3.15
C GLN A 9 4.27 4.12 2.39
N PHE A 10 3.16 4.17 1.67
CA PHE A 10 2.58 3.06 0.94
C PHE A 10 2.50 3.43 -0.54
N GLN A 11 2.96 2.53 -1.40
CA GLN A 11 2.90 2.70 -2.84
C GLN A 11 2.22 1.50 -3.50
N VAL A 12 1.51 1.79 -4.59
CA VAL A 12 0.96 0.78 -5.50
C VAL A 12 1.66 0.93 -6.85
N TRP A 13 2.19 -0.17 -7.35
CA TRP A 13 2.88 -0.23 -8.63
C TRP A 13 2.18 -1.22 -9.56
N GLY A 14 2.03 -0.85 -10.83
CA GLY A 14 1.50 -1.69 -11.90
C GLY A 14 2.51 -1.78 -13.03
N ASP A 15 2.92 -2.99 -13.40
CA ASP A 15 3.87 -3.23 -14.50
C ASP A 15 5.11 -2.33 -14.46
N GLY A 16 5.66 -2.17 -13.25
CA GLY A 16 6.86 -1.35 -13.02
C GLY A 16 6.61 0.17 -12.99
N ARG A 17 5.36 0.63 -13.05
CA ARG A 17 4.99 2.06 -12.98
C ARG A 17 4.29 2.38 -11.67
N LEU A 18 4.63 3.52 -11.07
CA LEU A 18 3.95 4.03 -9.87
C LEU A 18 2.53 4.47 -10.23
N LEU A 19 1.53 3.89 -9.58
CA LEU A 19 0.12 4.22 -9.75
C LEU A 19 -0.43 5.07 -8.60
N TYR A 20 0.07 4.82 -7.39
CA TYR A 20 -0.33 5.55 -6.20
C TYR A 20 0.82 5.68 -5.20
N ASP A 21 0.88 6.84 -4.56
CA ASP A 21 1.77 7.13 -3.44
C ASP A 21 0.97 7.85 -2.36
N SER A 22 0.93 7.29 -1.14
CA SER A 22 0.22 7.90 -0.03
C SER A 22 0.89 9.16 0.54
N GLY A 23 2.16 9.40 0.19
CA GLY A 23 3.05 10.21 1.02
C GLY A 23 3.20 9.61 2.43
N LEU A 24 3.68 10.41 3.37
CA LEU A 24 3.85 9.98 4.77
C LEU A 24 2.51 9.94 5.51
N VAL A 25 2.07 8.74 5.90
CA VAL A 25 0.89 8.54 6.74
C VAL A 25 1.31 8.41 8.21
N LYS A 26 0.82 9.32 9.06
CA LYS A 26 1.08 9.32 10.52
C LYS A 26 -0.15 8.86 11.29
N ALA A 27 0.07 8.13 12.38
CA ALA A 27 -1.03 7.67 13.22
C ALA A 27 -1.74 8.84 13.96
N PRO A 28 -3.06 8.78 14.17
CA PRO A 28 -4.01 7.88 13.53
C PRO A 28 -4.33 8.42 12.13
N GLY A 29 -3.90 7.69 11.10
CA GLY A 29 -4.08 8.07 9.71
C GLY A 29 -4.46 6.84 8.89
N VAL A 30 -5.46 7.00 8.05
CA VAL A 30 -5.95 5.95 7.15
C VAL A 30 -6.11 6.56 5.76
N VAL A 31 -5.54 5.90 4.77
CA VAL A 31 -5.74 6.21 3.34
C VAL A 31 -6.41 5.01 2.68
N LYS A 32 -7.26 5.27 1.69
CA LYS A 32 -8.06 4.25 0.99
C LYS A 32 -7.98 4.46 -0.52
N PRO A 33 -6.89 4.04 -1.17
CA PRO A 33 -6.79 4.16 -2.62
C PRO A 33 -7.75 3.19 -3.31
N GLU A 34 -8.44 3.69 -4.34
CA GLU A 34 -9.20 2.90 -5.31
C GLU A 34 -8.57 3.15 -6.67
N LEU A 35 -8.16 2.08 -7.35
CA LEU A 35 -7.38 2.17 -8.60
C LEU A 35 -7.97 1.24 -9.64
N ASP A 36 -8.12 1.74 -10.87
CA ASP A 36 -8.37 0.89 -12.03
C ASP A 36 -7.05 0.19 -12.42
N ILE A 37 -7.08 -1.14 -12.36
CA ILE A 37 -5.93 -2.01 -12.62
C ILE A 37 -6.14 -2.91 -13.84
N ARG A 38 -7.20 -2.67 -14.63
CA ARG A 38 -7.49 -3.46 -15.83
C ARG A 38 -6.33 -3.37 -16.83
N GLY A 39 -6.00 -4.51 -17.42
CA GLY A 39 -4.91 -4.63 -18.40
C GLY A 39 -3.51 -4.64 -17.80
N LEU A 40 -3.37 -4.54 -16.47
CA LEU A 40 -2.08 -4.75 -15.81
C LEU A 40 -1.76 -6.24 -15.73
N SER A 41 -0.49 -6.58 -15.92
CA SER A 41 -0.01 -7.97 -15.77
C SER A 41 0.49 -8.25 -14.36
N SER A 42 0.95 -7.22 -13.64
CA SER A 42 1.51 -7.33 -12.30
C SER A 42 1.11 -6.14 -11.44
N LEU A 43 0.73 -6.43 -10.20
CA LEU A 43 0.44 -5.43 -9.17
C LEU A 43 1.36 -5.68 -7.97
N SER A 44 2.03 -4.63 -7.49
CA SER A 44 2.94 -4.68 -6.35
C SER A 44 2.55 -3.64 -5.31
N LEU A 45 2.22 -4.11 -4.10
CA LEU A 45 2.02 -3.29 -2.92
C LEU A 45 3.35 -3.14 -2.19
N ARG A 46 3.83 -1.91 -2.01
CA ARG A 46 5.15 -1.62 -1.42
C ARG A 46 5.03 -0.71 -0.22
N THR A 47 5.74 -1.06 0.85
CA THR A 47 5.91 -0.21 2.03
C THR A 47 7.35 0.28 2.05
N LEU A 48 7.58 1.59 1.96
CA LEU A 48 8.94 2.17 1.88
C LEU A 48 9.66 2.30 3.23
N GLY A 49 9.16 1.60 4.26
CA GLY A 49 9.70 1.60 5.61
C GLY A 49 9.14 2.69 6.52
N ALA A 50 9.40 2.55 7.81
CA ALA A 50 9.01 3.50 8.83
C ALA A 50 9.94 4.71 8.86
N GLN A 51 9.37 5.90 9.01
CA GLN A 51 10.07 7.19 9.08
C GLN A 51 9.70 7.92 10.38
N GLY A 52 10.62 8.67 10.98
CA GLY A 52 10.35 9.47 12.19
C GLY A 52 11.39 9.29 13.29
N SER A 53 11.09 9.78 14.49
CA SER A 53 11.98 9.76 15.66
C SER A 53 12.07 8.39 16.34
N GLN A 54 11.08 7.51 16.15
CA GLN A 54 11.03 6.17 16.73
C GLN A 54 10.49 5.15 15.70
N PRO A 55 11.19 4.93 14.57
CA PRO A 55 10.69 4.12 13.45
C PRO A 55 10.39 2.67 13.84
N ALA A 56 11.11 2.10 14.82
CA ALA A 56 10.84 0.76 15.34
C ALA A 56 9.48 0.61 16.05
N GLN A 57 8.84 1.72 16.42
CA GLN A 57 7.50 1.74 17.04
C GLN A 57 6.38 2.05 16.03
N VAL A 58 6.73 2.27 14.76
CA VAL A 58 5.74 2.53 13.72
C VAL A 58 5.24 1.19 13.19
N CYS A 59 3.92 1.02 13.22
CA CYS A 59 3.24 -0.11 12.62
C CYS A 59 2.24 0.38 11.57
N GLY A 60 1.98 -0.46 10.58
CA GLY A 60 0.82 -0.30 9.72
C GLY A 60 0.63 -1.52 8.83
N ASN A 61 -0.49 -1.53 8.12
CA ASN A 61 -0.96 -2.69 7.38
C ASN A 61 -1.68 -2.25 6.10
N TRP A 62 -1.86 -3.21 5.20
CA TRP A 62 -2.77 -3.10 4.06
C TRP A 62 -4.13 -3.67 4.49
N ALA A 63 -4.87 -2.91 5.28
CA ALA A 63 -6.14 -3.37 5.85
C ALA A 63 -7.20 -3.54 4.75
N ASN A 64 -7.78 -4.74 4.65
CA ASN A 64 -8.82 -5.09 3.69
C ASN A 64 -8.44 -4.81 2.22
N ALA A 65 -7.16 -4.99 1.87
CA ALA A 65 -6.74 -4.95 0.48
C ALA A 65 -7.41 -6.11 -0.28
N VAL A 66 -8.11 -5.77 -1.36
CA VAL A 66 -8.94 -6.70 -2.12
C VAL A 66 -8.88 -6.34 -3.61
N LEU A 67 -8.88 -7.36 -4.45
CA LEU A 67 -9.13 -7.22 -5.88
C LEU A 67 -10.61 -7.48 -6.12
N ILE A 68 -11.25 -6.61 -6.89
CA ILE A 68 -12.65 -6.73 -7.30
C ILE A 68 -12.65 -6.78 -8.82
N GLY A 69 -13.33 -7.78 -9.38
CA GLY A 69 -13.39 -8.04 -10.81
C GLY A 69 -14.74 -8.61 -11.22
N GLU A 70 -14.87 -8.91 -12.51
CA GLU A 70 -16.04 -9.56 -13.09
C GLU A 70 -15.90 -11.10 -13.04
N GLU A 71 -16.99 -11.80 -13.35
CA GLU A 71 -16.97 -13.27 -13.42
C GLU A 71 -15.99 -13.73 -14.49
N GLY A 72 -15.04 -14.61 -14.09
CA GLY A 72 -13.98 -15.11 -14.97
C GLY A 72 -12.65 -14.37 -14.85
N ASP A 73 -12.61 -13.23 -14.15
CA ASP A 73 -11.35 -12.59 -13.79
C ASP A 73 -10.55 -13.47 -12.82
N SER A 74 -9.24 -13.53 -13.03
CA SER A 74 -8.33 -14.31 -12.18
C SER A 74 -7.10 -13.49 -11.82
N ALA A 75 -6.63 -13.67 -10.59
CA ALA A 75 -5.33 -13.19 -10.14
C ALA A 75 -4.69 -14.26 -9.28
N GLU A 76 -3.37 -14.35 -9.35
CA GLU A 76 -2.59 -15.26 -8.52
C GLU A 76 -1.55 -14.49 -7.71
N LEU A 77 -1.22 -15.01 -6.52
CA LEU A 77 -0.14 -14.47 -5.73
C LEU A 77 1.19 -14.91 -6.35
N VAL A 78 1.93 -13.95 -6.87
CA VAL A 78 3.31 -14.18 -7.32
C VAL A 78 4.23 -14.02 -6.11
N ALA A 79 4.98 -15.07 -5.80
CA ALA A 79 5.99 -14.99 -4.73
C ALA A 79 7.06 -13.94 -5.11
N PRO A 80 7.59 -13.18 -4.12
CA PRO A 80 8.66 -12.21 -4.35
C PRO A 80 9.93 -12.80 -4.97
#